data_AF-K6DT66-F1
#
_entry.id   AF-K6DT66-F1
#
_cell.length_a   1.000
_cell.length_b   1.000
_cell.length_c   1.000
_cell.angle_alpha   90.00
_cell.angle_beta   90.00
_cell.angle_gamma   90.00
#
_symmetry.space_group_name_H-M   'P 1'
#
loop_
_entity.id
_entity.type
_entity.pdbx_description
1 polymer ?
#
loop_
_entity_poly.entity_id
_entity_poly.type
_entity_poly.pdbx_seq_one_letter_code
_entity_poly.pdbx_strand_id
1 'polypeptide(L)'
;MRTWRVGTFSMGASLLLLGVFLFFSKFLGLNLVQVMTAWWPLLLIVLGIEILLYLFLSRQEKPILKYDFLSIFFVGVIGTVGIVFAVLNTTGLMEKAEEVMAREERSFELPAFSYQMDDSIKRVVVRTVGYDMTIEATEEKEVSMFGTYRVQAANKEKLLKSADDIIAATKKGDTLYLNVKTLPNEIGPFDSQGSLAGTILVPKDVKLEVIGNGNSLTLKPRTLANDWNIESASSIIVDAAENSNLKVSAVGVENVSGKEGDWQVSEKENPKYGTRKNAVYQSGEGKYQIHIAGAYDVSLNTNQ
;
A
#
# COMPACT_ATOMS: atom_id res chain seq x y z
N MET A 1 -0.89 35.92 -62.70
CA MET A 1 -0.95 36.40 -61.31
C MET A 1 -0.88 35.19 -60.38
N ARG A 2 0.19 35.04 -59.59
CA ARG A 2 0.45 33.84 -58.78
C ARG A 2 -0.20 34.01 -57.40
N THR A 3 -1.31 33.33 -57.16
CA THR A 3 -2.03 33.39 -55.88
C THR A 3 -1.30 32.52 -54.86
N TRP A 4 -0.52 33.15 -53.98
CA TRP A 4 0.08 32.47 -52.83
C TRP A 4 -1.02 32.14 -51.82
N ARG A 5 -1.17 30.85 -51.49
CA ARG A 5 -2.07 30.39 -50.43
C ARG A 5 -1.31 30.48 -49.11
N VAL A 6 -1.76 31.37 -48.24
CA VAL A 6 -1.23 31.52 -46.88
C VAL A 6 -1.54 30.24 -46.11
N GLY A 7 -0.53 29.60 -45.54
CA GLY A 7 -0.66 28.31 -44.84
C GLY A 7 0.05 27.12 -45.47
N THR A 8 0.33 27.11 -46.79
CA THR A 8 1.09 26.00 -47.40
C THR A 8 2.56 26.00 -46.97
N PHE A 9 3.15 27.18 -46.76
CA PHE A 9 4.52 27.33 -46.27
C PHE A 9 4.62 27.02 -44.76
N SER A 10 3.73 27.59 -43.93
CA SER A 10 3.63 27.28 -42.50
C SER A 10 3.42 25.78 -42.27
N MET A 11 2.54 25.13 -43.03
CA MET A 11 2.28 23.69 -42.87
C MET A 11 3.51 22.85 -43.21
N GLY A 12 4.21 23.17 -44.30
CA GLY A 12 5.47 22.52 -44.67
C GLY A 12 6.57 22.73 -43.63
N ALA A 13 6.75 23.97 -43.17
CA ALA A 13 7.70 24.32 -42.11
C ALA A 13 7.36 23.62 -40.79
N SER A 14 6.08 23.50 -40.44
CA SER A 14 5.61 22.80 -39.24
C SER A 14 5.98 21.31 -39.28
N LEU A 15 5.74 20.64 -40.41
CA LEU A 15 6.10 19.22 -40.57
C LEU A 15 7.62 19.02 -40.56
N LEU A 16 8.37 19.93 -41.21
CA LEU A 16 9.84 19.87 -41.23
C LEU A 16 10.44 20.06 -39.84
N LEU A 17 10.01 21.11 -39.14
CA LEU A 17 10.45 21.38 -37.78
C LEU A 17 10.03 20.23 -36.84
N LEU A 18 8.84 19.62 -37.00
CA LEU A 18 8.37 18.50 -36.17
C LEU A 18 9.30 17.31 -36.36
N GLY A 19 9.59 16.98 -37.63
CA GLY A 19 10.50 15.90 -38.00
C GLY A 19 11.90 16.11 -37.43
N VAL A 20 12.43 17.33 -37.51
CA VAL A 20 13.74 17.68 -36.95
C VAL A 20 13.74 17.55 -35.42
N PHE A 21 12.71 18.06 -34.73
CA PHE A 21 12.62 17.97 -33.27
C PHE A 21 12.49 16.53 -32.77
N LEU A 22 11.68 15.69 -33.43
CA LEU A 22 11.55 14.27 -33.09
C LEU A 22 12.84 13.49 -33.35
N PHE A 23 13.55 13.83 -34.43
CA PHE A 23 14.85 13.23 -34.75
C PHE A 23 15.90 13.56 -33.69
N PHE A 24 16.02 14.83 -33.30
CA PHE A 24 16.96 15.24 -32.24
C PHE A 24 16.55 14.75 -30.84
N SER A 25 15.25 14.67 -30.53
CA SER A 25 14.75 14.14 -29.24
C SER A 25 15.23 12.70 -29.01
N LYS A 26 15.16 11.84 -30.03
CA LYS A 26 15.67 10.47 -29.94
C LYS A 26 17.19 10.39 -29.79
N PHE A 27 17.93 11.33 -30.38
CA PHE A 27 19.40 11.31 -30.38
C PHE A 27 20.01 11.90 -29.11
N LEU A 28 19.36 12.90 -28.50
CA LEU A 28 19.83 13.60 -27.30
C LEU A 28 19.27 13.05 -25.98
N GLY A 29 18.41 12.01 -26.03
CA GLY A 29 17.77 11.45 -24.83
C GLY A 29 16.83 12.44 -24.12
N LEU A 30 16.35 13.46 -24.84
CA LEU A 30 15.46 14.47 -24.29
C LEU A 30 14.09 13.84 -24.01
N ASN A 31 13.53 14.16 -22.84
CA ASN A 31 12.24 13.64 -22.43
C ASN A 31 11.16 14.06 -23.46
N LEU A 32 10.55 13.06 -24.10
CA LEU A 32 9.62 13.25 -25.23
C LEU A 32 8.48 14.21 -24.86
N VAL A 33 8.04 14.15 -23.60
CA VAL A 33 7.00 15.02 -23.02
C VAL A 33 7.42 16.49 -23.07
N GLN A 34 8.67 16.81 -22.71
CA GLN A 34 9.18 18.18 -22.72
C GLN A 34 9.27 18.72 -24.15
N VAL A 35 9.70 17.89 -25.09
CA VAL A 35 9.79 18.25 -26.51
C VAL A 35 8.40 18.51 -27.10
N MET A 36 7.42 17.63 -26.83
CA MET A 36 6.05 17.81 -27.28
C MET A 36 5.38 19.06 -26.66
N THR A 37 5.75 19.41 -25.42
CA THR A 37 5.23 20.60 -24.74
C THR A 37 5.83 21.91 -25.28
N ALA A 38 7.09 21.91 -25.71
CA ALA A 38 7.74 23.11 -26.29
C ALA A 38 7.46 23.32 -27.79
N TRP A 39 6.95 22.28 -28.46
CA TRP A 39 6.77 22.24 -29.91
C TRP A 39 5.61 23.11 -30.42
N TRP A 40 4.45 23.02 -29.77
CA TRP A 40 3.22 23.69 -30.23
C TRP A 40 3.24 25.23 -30.16
N PRO A 41 3.88 25.91 -29.18
CA PRO A 41 3.96 27.38 -29.17
C PRO A 41 4.86 27.89 -30.30
N LEU A 42 5.90 27.12 -30.66
CA LEU A 42 6.77 27.46 -31.78
C LEU A 42 6.00 27.46 -33.11
N LEU A 43 5.09 26.49 -33.30
CA LEU A 43 4.20 26.47 -34.46
C LEU A 43 3.29 27.70 -34.53
N LEU A 44 2.71 28.10 -33.41
CA LEU A 44 1.89 29.31 -33.32
C LEU A 44 2.70 30.58 -33.64
N ILE A 45 3.95 30.65 -33.19
CA ILE A 45 4.86 31.77 -33.49
C ILE A 45 5.18 31.83 -34.98
N VAL A 46 5.61 30.72 -35.60
CA VAL A 46 5.95 30.67 -37.03
C VAL A 46 4.75 31.03 -37.89
N LEU A 47 3.57 30.51 -37.53
CA LEU A 47 2.32 30.85 -38.22
C LEU A 47 1.95 32.33 -38.05
N GLY A 48 2.08 32.87 -36.84
CA GLY A 48 1.86 34.29 -36.57
C GLY A 48 2.79 35.20 -37.36
N ILE A 49 4.07 34.83 -37.45
CA ILE A 49 5.08 35.54 -38.28
C ILE A 49 4.70 35.48 -39.75
N GLU A 50 4.25 34.34 -40.28
CA GLU A 50 3.81 34.23 -41.68
C GLU A 50 2.63 35.16 -41.98
N ILE A 51 1.64 35.22 -41.09
CA ILE A 51 0.49 36.12 -41.24
C ILE A 51 0.95 37.59 -41.24
N LEU A 52 1.83 37.99 -40.32
CA LEU A 52 2.37 39.35 -40.25
C LEU A 52 3.19 39.71 -41.49
N LEU A 53 4.04 38.81 -41.97
CA LEU A 53 4.83 39.01 -43.20
C LEU A 53 3.92 39.11 -44.43
N TYR A 54 2.90 38.26 -44.54
CA TYR A 54 1.95 38.34 -45.66
C TYR A 54 1.20 39.69 -45.66
N LEU A 55 0.79 40.16 -44.48
CA LEU A 55 0.07 41.42 -44.34
C LEU A 55 0.96 42.64 -44.59
N PHE A 56 2.25 42.56 -44.22
CA PHE A 56 3.23 43.63 -44.47
C PHE A 56 3.71 43.70 -45.93
N LEU A 57 3.89 42.54 -46.58
CA LEU A 57 4.35 42.46 -47.97
C LEU A 57 3.22 42.74 -48.97
N SER A 58 1.96 42.50 -48.57
CA SER A 58 0.77 42.76 -49.40
C SER A 58 0.28 44.20 -49.24
N ARG A 59 1.01 45.15 -49.86
CA ARG A 59 0.58 46.55 -50.01
C ARG A 59 -0.55 46.72 -51.04
N GLN A 60 -1.67 46.02 -50.91
CA GLN A 60 -2.87 46.28 -51.72
C GLN A 60 -4.06 46.59 -50.82
N GLU A 61 -4.82 47.63 -51.18
CA GLU A 61 -5.89 48.25 -50.36
C GLU A 61 -7.05 47.31 -50.01
N LYS A 62 -7.16 46.13 -50.64
CA LYS A 62 -8.09 45.05 -50.26
C LYS A 62 -7.49 43.67 -50.56
N PRO A 63 -6.62 43.13 -49.69
CA PRO A 63 -6.16 41.76 -49.85
C PRO A 63 -7.32 40.83 -49.48
N ILE A 64 -7.89 40.15 -50.47
CA ILE A 64 -8.88 39.08 -50.24
C ILE A 64 -8.11 37.92 -49.61
N LEU A 65 -8.06 37.90 -48.28
CA LEU A 65 -7.48 36.82 -47.49
C LEU A 65 -8.32 35.56 -47.72
N LYS A 66 -7.91 34.73 -48.69
CA LYS A 66 -8.40 33.37 -48.82
C LYS A 66 -7.71 32.53 -47.76
N TYR A 67 -8.26 32.55 -46.55
CA TYR A 67 -7.88 31.62 -45.51
C TYR A 67 -8.24 30.20 -45.93
N ASP A 68 -7.28 29.28 -45.78
CA ASP A 68 -7.58 27.87 -45.88
C ASP A 68 -8.27 27.45 -44.57
N PHE A 69 -9.60 27.28 -44.64
CA PHE A 69 -10.42 26.85 -43.50
C PHE A 69 -9.87 25.58 -42.84
N LEU A 70 -9.27 24.69 -43.65
CA LEU A 70 -8.63 23.48 -43.16
C LEU A 70 -7.40 23.81 -42.30
N SER A 71 -6.61 24.83 -42.67
CA SER A 71 -5.46 25.29 -41.89
C SER A 71 -5.88 25.91 -40.56
N ILE A 72 -6.92 26.76 -40.54
CA ILE A 72 -7.45 27.33 -39.30
C ILE A 72 -7.98 26.22 -38.38
N PHE A 73 -8.70 25.24 -38.95
CA PHE A 73 -9.20 24.10 -38.22
C PHE A 73 -8.07 23.29 -37.57
N PHE A 74 -7.02 22.94 -38.33
CA PHE A 74 -5.87 22.22 -37.79
C PHE A 74 -5.14 22.99 -36.69
N VAL A 75 -4.95 24.31 -36.85
CA VAL A 75 -4.31 25.15 -35.82
C VAL A 75 -5.18 25.22 -34.56
N GLY A 76 -6.50 25.34 -34.71
CA GLY A 76 -7.44 25.32 -33.59
C GLY A 76 -7.42 23.99 -32.84
N VAL A 77 -7.41 22.86 -33.56
CA VAL A 77 -7.32 21.52 -32.96
C VAL A 77 -5.98 21.33 -32.24
N ILE A 78 -4.86 21.67 -32.88
CA ILE A 78 -3.52 21.55 -32.29
C ILE A 78 -3.38 22.45 -31.06
N GLY A 79 -3.88 23.69 -31.13
CA GLY A 79 -3.89 24.61 -29.99
C GLY A 79 -4.74 24.09 -28.84
N THR A 80 -5.92 23.53 -29.12
CA THR A 80 -6.79 22.94 -28.10
C THR A 80 -6.16 21.72 -27.45
N VAL A 81 -5.57 20.80 -28.24
CA VAL A 81 -4.84 19.64 -27.72
C VAL A 81 -3.64 20.07 -26.89
N GLY A 82 -2.90 21.10 -27.32
CA GLY A 82 -1.77 21.66 -26.56
C GLY A 82 -2.21 22.27 -25.23
N ILE A 83 -3.32 23.00 -25.20
CA ILE A 83 -3.90 23.54 -23.95
C ILE A 83 -4.37 22.41 -23.04
N VAL A 84 -5.07 21.40 -23.57
CA VAL A 84 -5.48 20.22 -22.80
C VAL A 84 -4.26 19.53 -22.20
N PHE A 85 -3.21 19.30 -22.98
CA PHE A 85 -1.99 18.68 -22.51
C PHE A 85 -1.26 19.54 -21.46
N ALA A 86 -1.21 20.85 -21.64
CA ALA A 86 -0.67 21.79 -20.66
C ALA A 86 -1.47 21.77 -19.35
N VAL A 87 -2.80 21.70 -19.43
CA VAL A 87 -3.66 21.54 -18.25
C VAL A 87 -3.40 20.19 -17.58
N LEU A 88 -3.35 19.08 -18.32
CA LEU A 88 -3.05 17.75 -17.79
C LEU A 88 -1.66 17.66 -17.13
N ASN A 89 -0.68 18.38 -17.66
CA ASN A 89 0.65 18.45 -17.09
C ASN A 89 0.67 19.30 -15.80
N THR A 90 -0.02 20.45 -15.79
CA THR A 90 -0.09 21.33 -14.60
C THR A 90 -0.94 20.76 -13.48
N THR A 91 -1.92 19.89 -13.77
CA THR A 91 -2.71 19.19 -12.74
C THR A 91 -2.00 17.98 -12.14
N GLY A 92 -0.81 17.60 -12.63
CA GLY A 92 -0.05 16.44 -12.16
C GLY A 92 -0.59 15.09 -12.64
N LEU A 93 -1.58 15.06 -13.53
CA LEU A 93 -2.15 13.81 -14.06
C LEU A 93 -1.14 13.01 -14.88
N MET A 94 -0.26 13.68 -15.61
CA MET A 94 0.82 13.03 -16.38
C MET A 94 1.86 12.40 -15.44
N GLU A 95 2.25 13.09 -14.38
CA GLU A 95 3.17 12.57 -13.35
C GLU A 95 2.58 11.34 -12.66
N LYS A 96 1.29 11.37 -12.30
CA LYS A 96 0.62 10.20 -11.73
C LYS A 96 0.54 9.02 -12.71
N ALA A 97 0.35 9.29 -14.01
CA ALA A 97 0.34 8.25 -15.03
C ALA A 97 1.72 7.60 -15.20
N GLU A 98 2.80 8.39 -15.21
CA GLU A 98 4.17 7.89 -15.23
C GLU A 98 4.50 7.09 -13.96
N GLU A 99 4.10 7.59 -12.78
CA GLU A 99 4.26 6.89 -11.51
C GLU A 99 3.55 5.53 -11.54
N VAL A 100 2.30 5.48 -11.98
CA VAL A 100 1.51 4.23 -12.08
C VAL A 100 2.14 3.26 -13.07
N MET A 101 2.66 3.73 -14.21
CA MET A 101 3.35 2.88 -15.20
C MET A 101 4.69 2.34 -14.67
N ALA A 102 5.34 3.08 -13.76
CA ALA A 102 6.59 2.68 -13.13
C ALA A 102 6.39 1.88 -11.83
N ARG A 103 5.15 1.67 -11.37
CA ARG A 103 4.85 0.88 -10.17
C ARG A 103 5.23 -0.58 -10.42
N GLU A 104 6.09 -1.08 -9.55
CA GLU A 104 6.39 -2.49 -9.44
C GLU A 104 6.04 -2.95 -8.04
N GLU A 105 5.62 -4.19 -7.91
CA GLU A 105 5.36 -4.77 -6.61
C GLU A 105 6.69 -5.13 -5.95
N ARG A 106 6.93 -4.57 -4.76
CA ARG A 106 8.20 -4.71 -4.06
C ARG A 106 7.97 -5.02 -2.60
N SER A 107 8.90 -5.80 -2.05
CA SER A 107 8.96 -6.10 -0.63
C SER A 107 10.04 -5.25 0.03
N PHE A 108 9.71 -4.71 1.20
CA PHE A 108 10.59 -3.91 2.03
C PHE A 108 10.57 -4.43 3.46
N GLU A 109 11.66 -4.22 4.18
CA GLU A 109 11.71 -4.51 5.61
C GLU A 109 10.89 -3.49 6.40
N LEU A 110 10.17 -3.97 7.42
CA LEU A 110 9.53 -3.10 8.39
C LEU A 110 10.60 -2.33 9.18
N PRO A 111 10.40 -1.02 9.42
CA PRO A 111 11.25 -0.30 10.36
C PRO A 111 11.22 -0.99 11.73
N ALA A 112 12.40 -1.31 12.27
CA ALA A 112 12.53 -2.03 13.52
C ALA A 112 11.90 -1.21 14.67
N PHE A 113 10.96 -1.84 15.39
CA PHE A 113 10.39 -1.31 16.61
C PHE A 113 10.93 -2.09 17.80
N SER A 114 11.37 -1.40 18.83
CA SER A 114 11.73 -1.98 20.12
C SER A 114 11.33 -1.03 21.25
N TYR A 115 10.67 -1.57 22.26
CA TYR A 115 10.26 -0.88 23.47
C TYR A 115 10.81 -1.64 24.68
N GLN A 116 11.75 -1.02 25.37
CA GLN A 116 12.35 -1.59 26.58
C GLN A 116 11.30 -1.68 27.70
N MET A 117 11.17 -2.86 28.29
CA MET A 117 10.21 -3.11 29.34
C MET A 117 10.84 -2.80 30.70
N ASP A 118 10.19 -1.92 31.44
CA ASP A 118 10.52 -1.68 32.84
C ASP A 118 9.63 -2.52 33.77
N ASP A 119 10.08 -2.74 35.02
CA ASP A 119 9.40 -3.60 35.99
C ASP A 119 8.00 -3.09 36.40
N SER A 120 7.61 -1.86 36.01
CA SER A 120 6.26 -1.35 36.28
C SER A 120 5.23 -1.83 35.27
N ILE A 121 5.64 -2.31 34.08
CA ILE A 121 4.74 -2.83 33.05
C ILE A 121 4.49 -4.32 33.32
N LYS A 122 3.25 -4.66 33.66
CA LYS A 122 2.82 -6.04 33.95
C LYS A 122 1.97 -6.65 32.85
N ARG A 123 1.45 -5.81 31.95
CA ARG A 123 0.53 -6.20 30.89
C ARG A 123 0.86 -5.50 29.58
N VAL A 124 0.81 -6.26 28.49
CA VAL A 124 0.90 -5.76 27.12
C VAL A 124 -0.43 -6.01 26.43
N VAL A 125 -1.01 -4.97 25.83
CA VAL A 125 -2.22 -5.05 25.02
C VAL A 125 -1.84 -4.76 23.57
N VAL A 126 -2.01 -5.74 22.69
CA VAL A 126 -1.73 -5.62 21.25
C VAL A 126 -3.03 -5.57 20.49
N ARG A 127 -3.28 -4.48 19.77
CA ARG A 127 -4.37 -4.37 18.79
C ARG A 127 -3.79 -4.57 17.41
N THR A 128 -4.23 -5.63 16.73
CA THR A 128 -3.84 -5.90 15.35
C THR A 128 -4.80 -5.24 14.37
N VAL A 129 -4.41 -5.28 13.10
CA VAL A 129 -5.23 -4.88 11.95
C VAL A 129 -5.34 -6.08 11.00
N GLY A 130 -6.04 -5.93 9.89
CA GLY A 130 -6.37 -6.97 8.90
C GLY A 130 -5.20 -7.73 8.23
N TYR A 131 -4.00 -7.73 8.81
CA TYR A 131 -2.81 -8.43 8.31
C TYR A 131 -2.54 -9.71 9.10
N ASP A 132 -1.94 -10.70 8.43
CA ASP A 132 -1.47 -11.91 9.08
C ASP A 132 -0.24 -11.58 9.94
N MET A 133 -0.31 -11.95 11.22
CA MET A 133 0.71 -11.58 12.21
C MET A 133 1.12 -12.78 13.04
N THR A 134 2.41 -12.84 13.39
CA THR A 134 2.93 -13.78 14.38
C THR A 134 3.17 -13.05 15.69
N ILE A 135 2.77 -13.66 16.81
CA ILE A 135 3.10 -13.18 18.15
C ILE A 135 3.86 -14.28 18.87
N GLU A 136 5.05 -13.95 19.34
CA GLU A 136 6.00 -14.91 19.86
C GLU A 136 6.55 -14.48 21.22
N ALA A 137 6.63 -15.41 22.16
CA ALA A 137 7.20 -15.15 23.46
C ALA A 137 8.73 -15.06 23.36
N THR A 138 9.34 -14.10 24.05
CA THR A 138 10.79 -13.93 24.14
C THR A 138 11.29 -13.94 25.59
N GLU A 139 12.57 -14.24 25.78
CA GLU A 139 13.25 -14.09 27.07
C GLU A 139 13.81 -12.69 27.27
N GLU A 140 13.87 -11.90 26.21
CA GLU A 140 14.32 -10.52 26.25
C GLU A 140 13.31 -9.64 27.00
N LYS A 141 13.81 -8.67 27.76
CA LYS A 141 12.98 -7.69 28.49
C LYS A 141 12.58 -6.52 27.59
N GLU A 142 12.14 -6.81 26.39
CA GLU A 142 11.64 -5.82 25.44
C GLU A 142 10.46 -6.36 24.65
N VAL A 143 9.59 -5.46 24.21
CA VAL A 143 8.61 -5.75 23.17
C VAL A 143 9.12 -5.20 21.86
N SER A 144 9.27 -6.06 20.85
CA SER A 144 9.81 -5.67 19.55
C SER A 144 8.93 -6.16 18.40
N MET A 145 9.01 -5.47 17.27
CA MET A 145 8.29 -5.85 16.05
C MET A 145 9.21 -5.71 14.84
N PHE A 146 9.23 -6.75 14.01
CA PHE A 146 9.99 -6.82 12.78
C PHE A 146 9.23 -7.63 11.72
N GLY A 147 9.72 -7.60 10.48
CA GLY A 147 9.11 -8.35 9.38
C GLY A 147 9.25 -7.62 8.06
N THR A 148 8.36 -7.91 7.13
CA THR A 148 8.35 -7.30 5.79
C THR A 148 6.96 -6.85 5.40
N TYR A 149 6.90 -5.88 4.48
CA TYR A 149 5.66 -5.45 3.86
C TYR A 149 5.84 -5.36 2.35
N ARG A 150 4.77 -5.65 1.61
CA ARG A 150 4.74 -5.65 0.16
C ARG A 150 3.76 -4.60 -0.32
N VAL A 151 4.23 -3.69 -1.16
CA VAL A 151 3.45 -2.59 -1.74
C VAL A 151 3.84 -2.38 -3.20
N GLN A 152 2.96 -1.76 -3.97
CA GLN A 152 3.34 -1.21 -5.27
C GLN A 152 4.05 0.11 -5.04
N ALA A 153 5.33 0.17 -5.42
CA ALA A 153 6.16 1.36 -5.24
C ALA A 153 6.79 1.76 -6.58
N ALA A 154 6.67 3.04 -6.91
CA ALA A 154 7.46 3.66 -7.97
C ALA A 154 8.84 4.04 -7.42
N ASN A 155 9.86 4.05 -8.28
CA ASN A 155 11.21 4.57 -7.97
C ASN A 155 11.91 4.00 -6.73
N LYS A 156 11.50 2.80 -6.27
CA LYS A 156 12.07 2.10 -5.10
C LYS A 156 11.91 2.84 -3.77
N GLU A 157 10.99 3.79 -3.68
CA GLU A 157 10.79 4.55 -2.44
C GLU A 157 10.11 3.71 -1.35
N LYS A 158 10.63 3.81 -0.12
CA LYS A 158 10.04 3.14 1.05
C LYS A 158 8.84 3.95 1.53
N LEU A 159 7.68 3.29 1.59
CA LEU A 159 6.46 3.87 2.15
C LEU A 159 6.60 4.23 3.64
N LEU A 160 7.25 3.37 4.43
CA LEU A 160 7.44 3.55 5.86
C LEU A 160 8.85 4.10 6.13
N LYS A 161 8.94 5.20 6.89
CA LYS A 161 10.21 5.85 7.23
C LYS A 161 10.66 5.49 8.65
N SER A 162 9.72 5.25 9.55
CA SER A 162 9.98 4.97 10.96
C SER A 162 9.02 3.93 11.53
N ALA A 163 9.36 3.37 12.69
CA ALA A 163 8.49 2.44 13.40
C ALA A 163 7.13 3.08 13.76
N ASP A 164 7.12 4.38 14.07
CA ASP A 164 5.91 5.12 14.42
C ASP A 164 4.88 5.17 13.28
N ASP A 165 5.30 4.94 12.03
CA ASP A 165 4.40 4.87 10.88
C ASP A 165 3.52 3.60 10.92
N ILE A 166 3.99 2.52 11.57
CA ILE A 166 3.30 1.23 11.60
C ILE A 166 2.82 0.79 12.98
N ILE A 167 3.42 1.29 14.07
CA ILE A 167 3.02 0.94 15.43
C ILE A 167 2.95 2.18 16.31
N ALA A 168 1.87 2.29 17.08
CA ALA A 168 1.74 3.30 18.14
C ALA A 168 1.85 2.61 19.50
N ALA A 169 2.91 2.94 20.25
CA ALA A 169 3.13 2.44 21.60
C ALA A 169 2.79 3.51 22.65
N THR A 170 2.01 3.15 23.66
CA THR A 170 1.67 4.08 24.75
C THR A 170 1.54 3.33 26.06
N LYS A 171 2.37 3.70 27.04
CA LYS A 171 2.26 3.21 28.42
C LYS A 171 1.23 4.03 29.19
N LYS A 172 0.30 3.36 29.86
CA LYS A 172 -0.62 3.95 30.84
C LYS A 172 -0.68 3.07 32.08
N GLY A 173 -0.17 3.60 33.20
CA GLY A 173 -0.06 2.83 34.44
C GLY A 173 0.86 1.62 34.26
N ASP A 174 0.35 0.43 34.58
CA ASP A 174 1.04 -0.86 34.48
C ASP A 174 0.89 -1.55 33.12
N THR A 175 0.23 -0.89 32.15
CA THR A 175 -0.15 -1.48 30.87
C THR A 175 0.51 -0.74 29.71
N LEU A 176 1.17 -1.49 28.82
CA LEU A 176 1.67 -1.02 27.54
C LEU A 176 0.65 -1.34 26.44
N TYR A 177 0.15 -0.31 25.76
CA TYR A 177 -0.75 -0.45 24.62
C TYR A 177 0.05 -0.34 23.33
N LEU A 178 -0.08 -1.33 22.46
CA LEU A 178 0.49 -1.39 21.13
C LEU A 178 -0.64 -1.45 20.11
N ASN A 179 -0.75 -0.43 19.27
CA ASN A 179 -1.72 -0.41 18.18
C ASN A 179 -0.98 -0.49 16.85
N VAL A 180 -1.16 -1.60 16.13
CA VAL A 180 -0.67 -1.73 14.75
C VAL A 180 -1.53 -0.85 13.85
N LYS A 181 -0.90 -0.11 12.94
CA LYS A 181 -1.55 0.76 11.96
C LYS A 181 -1.68 0.01 10.64
N THR A 182 -2.70 0.36 9.85
CA THR A 182 -2.78 -0.08 8.46
C THR A 182 -1.71 0.63 7.64
N LEU A 183 -1.18 -0.03 6.60
CA LEU A 183 -0.32 0.63 5.63
C LEU A 183 -1.07 1.83 5.02
N PRO A 184 -0.39 2.97 4.78
CA PRO A 184 -0.98 4.07 4.05
C PRO A 184 -1.53 3.58 2.71
N ASN A 185 -2.76 3.97 2.39
CA ASN A 185 -3.40 3.63 1.12
C ASN A 185 -3.87 4.90 0.41
N GLU A 186 -3.70 4.94 -0.91
CA GLU A 186 -4.21 6.02 -1.74
C GLU A 186 -5.68 5.76 -2.08
N ILE A 187 -6.55 6.72 -1.77
CA ILE A 187 -7.96 6.64 -2.15
C ILE A 187 -8.10 7.16 -3.58
N GLY A 188 -8.63 6.32 -4.48
CA GLY A 188 -8.91 6.72 -5.86
C GLY A 188 -8.86 5.57 -6.87
N PRO A 189 -8.82 5.88 -8.18
CA PRO A 189 -8.78 4.87 -9.25
C PRO A 189 -7.46 4.07 -9.29
N PHE A 190 -6.47 4.43 -8.48
CA PHE A 190 -5.15 3.81 -8.38
C PHE A 190 -4.89 3.20 -7.00
N ASP A 191 -5.97 2.81 -6.30
CA ASP A 191 -5.93 2.08 -5.03
C ASP A 191 -5.03 0.83 -5.18
N SER A 192 -4.12 0.67 -4.22
CA SER A 192 -3.23 -0.48 -4.16
C SER A 192 -3.18 -0.98 -2.72
N GLN A 193 -3.64 -2.20 -2.53
CA GLN A 193 -3.58 -2.83 -1.22
C GLN A 193 -2.20 -3.40 -0.97
N GLY A 194 -1.55 -2.91 0.08
CA GLY A 194 -0.33 -3.52 0.61
C GLY A 194 -0.63 -4.71 1.50
N SER A 195 0.31 -5.66 1.56
CA SER A 195 0.30 -6.74 2.55
C SER A 195 1.46 -6.57 3.53
N LEU A 196 1.28 -7.11 4.74
CA LEU A 196 2.27 -7.07 5.80
C LEU A 196 2.38 -8.46 6.42
N ALA A 197 3.62 -8.88 6.67
CA ALA A 197 3.93 -10.08 7.43
C ALA A 197 4.87 -9.66 8.57
N GLY A 198 4.29 -9.50 9.76
CA GLY A 198 5.00 -9.00 10.95
C GLY A 198 5.05 -10.03 12.07
N THR A 199 6.15 -10.01 12.81
CA THR A 199 6.33 -10.76 14.06
C THR A 199 6.49 -9.78 15.21
N ILE A 200 5.69 -9.96 16.26
CA ILE A 200 5.80 -9.21 17.52
C ILE A 200 6.37 -10.14 18.58
N LEU A 201 7.50 -9.76 19.18
CA LEU A 201 8.07 -10.44 20.32
C LEU A 201 7.56 -9.81 21.61
N VAL A 202 7.07 -10.62 22.54
CA VAL A 202 6.59 -10.17 23.85
C VAL A 202 7.31 -10.94 24.95
N PRO A 203 7.78 -10.31 26.04
CA PRO A 203 8.43 -11.02 27.14
C PRO A 203 7.52 -12.13 27.70
N LYS A 204 8.08 -13.31 27.95
CA LYS A 204 7.31 -14.49 28.39
C LYS A 204 6.62 -14.34 29.75
N ASP A 205 7.09 -13.42 30.58
CA ASP A 205 6.68 -13.19 31.96
C ASP A 205 5.62 -12.10 32.12
N VAL A 206 5.20 -11.43 31.04
CA VAL A 206 4.13 -10.42 31.08
C VAL A 206 2.80 -10.96 30.57
N LYS A 207 1.71 -10.48 31.15
CA LYS A 207 0.36 -10.81 30.67
C LYS A 207 0.15 -10.20 29.29
N LEU A 208 -0.36 -10.98 28.34
CA LEU A 208 -0.65 -10.51 26.98
C LEU A 208 -2.16 -10.51 26.71
N GLU A 209 -2.66 -9.42 26.14
CA GLU A 209 -4.01 -9.34 25.60
C GLU A 209 -3.92 -8.93 24.13
N VAL A 210 -4.41 -9.78 23.22
CA VAL A 210 -4.42 -9.53 21.78
C VAL A 210 -5.85 -9.30 21.34
N ILE A 211 -6.09 -8.14 20.74
CA ILE A 211 -7.37 -7.76 20.16
C ILE A 211 -7.20 -7.79 18.64
N GLY A 212 -7.69 -8.86 18.04
CA GLY A 212 -7.74 -9.08 16.60
C GLY A 212 -8.69 -8.13 15.87
N ASN A 213 -8.60 -8.14 14.54
CA ASN A 213 -9.54 -7.46 13.66
C ASN A 213 -9.92 -8.36 12.47
N GLY A 214 -10.38 -9.58 12.76
CA GLY A 214 -10.75 -10.56 11.74
C GLY A 214 -9.57 -11.08 10.89
N ASN A 215 -8.34 -10.90 11.37
CA ASN A 215 -7.11 -11.35 10.71
C ASN A 215 -6.63 -12.72 11.24
N SER A 216 -5.70 -13.35 10.52
CA SER A 216 -5.08 -14.59 10.98
C SER A 216 -3.93 -14.29 11.95
N LEU A 217 -3.83 -15.06 13.03
CA LEU A 217 -2.78 -14.94 14.02
C LEU A 217 -2.05 -16.27 14.23
N THR A 218 -0.73 -16.23 14.25
CA THR A 218 0.10 -17.35 14.70
C THR A 218 0.68 -17.02 16.07
N LEU A 219 0.43 -17.87 17.06
CA LEU A 219 0.87 -17.72 18.43
C LEU A 219 1.99 -18.72 18.71
N LYS A 220 3.16 -18.22 19.12
CA LYS A 220 4.34 -19.00 19.47
C LYS A 220 4.70 -18.77 20.94
N PRO A 221 4.00 -19.42 21.90
CA PRO A 221 4.20 -19.20 23.32
C PRO A 221 5.57 -19.64 23.87
N ARG A 222 6.34 -20.47 23.13
CA ARG A 222 7.64 -21.03 23.58
C ARG A 222 7.59 -21.53 25.04
N THR A 223 8.33 -20.89 25.95
CA THR A 223 8.37 -21.16 27.39
C THR A 223 7.52 -20.15 28.16
N LEU A 224 6.22 -20.14 27.88
CA LEU A 224 5.28 -19.19 28.45
C LEU A 224 5.34 -19.18 29.99
N ALA A 225 5.36 -17.98 30.58
CA ALA A 225 5.42 -17.77 32.03
C ALA A 225 4.29 -16.87 32.58
N ASN A 226 3.33 -16.51 31.73
CA ASN A 226 2.15 -15.72 32.10
C ASN A 226 0.99 -15.99 31.13
N ASP A 227 -0.21 -15.51 31.46
CA ASP A 227 -1.40 -15.82 30.68
C ASP A 227 -1.54 -14.92 29.44
N TRP A 228 -2.02 -15.52 28.35
CA TRP A 228 -2.35 -14.83 27.10
C TRP A 228 -3.86 -14.90 26.85
N ASN A 229 -4.46 -13.77 26.49
CA ASN A 229 -5.86 -13.66 26.09
C ASN A 229 -5.93 -13.16 24.64
N ILE A 230 -6.64 -13.86 23.77
CA ILE A 230 -6.77 -13.52 22.35
C ILE A 230 -8.25 -13.46 22.00
N GLU A 231 -8.67 -12.34 21.42
CA GLU A 231 -10.05 -12.10 21.03
C GLU A 231 -10.15 -11.57 19.60
N SER A 232 -11.27 -11.82 18.93
CA SER A 232 -11.66 -11.18 17.66
C SER A 232 -10.70 -11.40 16.47
N ALA A 233 -9.99 -12.53 16.43
CA ALA A 233 -9.20 -12.96 15.27
C ALA A 233 -10.02 -13.93 14.40
N SER A 234 -9.72 -14.05 13.10
CA SER A 234 -10.47 -14.99 12.26
C SER A 234 -9.97 -16.43 12.40
N SER A 235 -8.69 -16.63 12.13
CA SER A 235 -8.00 -17.91 12.27
C SER A 235 -6.84 -17.76 13.26
N ILE A 236 -6.72 -18.69 14.20
CA ILE A 236 -5.63 -18.72 15.17
C ILE A 236 -4.89 -20.04 15.06
N ILE A 237 -3.59 -19.98 14.86
CA ILE A 237 -2.69 -21.13 14.94
C ILE A 237 -1.88 -20.99 16.22
N VAL A 238 -1.91 -22.01 17.08
CA VAL A 238 -1.09 -22.08 18.29
C VAL A 238 0.01 -23.11 18.07
N ASP A 239 1.26 -22.66 17.98
CA ASP A 239 2.43 -23.51 17.88
C ASP A 239 3.00 -23.76 19.29
N ALA A 240 2.52 -24.82 19.94
CA ALA A 240 2.96 -25.20 21.28
C ALA A 240 4.07 -26.28 21.21
N ALA A 241 5.03 -26.21 22.13
CA ALA A 241 5.99 -27.31 22.33
C ALA A 241 5.30 -28.47 23.06
N GLU A 242 5.57 -29.73 22.67
CA GLU A 242 4.94 -30.92 23.28
C GLU A 242 5.11 -30.96 24.81
N ASN A 243 6.27 -30.55 25.31
CA ASN A 243 6.62 -30.56 26.75
C ASN A 243 6.26 -29.26 27.49
N SER A 244 5.39 -28.41 26.93
CA SER A 244 4.99 -27.16 27.57
C SER A 244 4.01 -27.38 28.74
N ASN A 245 4.14 -26.59 29.81
CA ASN A 245 3.17 -26.61 30.93
C ASN A 245 2.05 -25.57 30.66
N LEU A 246 1.19 -25.89 29.69
CA LEU A 246 0.27 -24.95 29.06
C LEU A 246 -1.14 -25.51 28.95
N LYS A 247 -2.13 -24.64 29.20
CA LYS A 247 -3.54 -24.90 28.89
C LYS A 247 -4.02 -23.94 27.80
N VAL A 248 -4.52 -24.48 26.69
CA VAL A 248 -5.14 -23.68 25.62
C VAL A 248 -6.65 -23.89 25.68
N SER A 249 -7.42 -22.81 25.82
CA SER A 249 -8.87 -22.84 25.89
C SER A 249 -9.46 -22.02 24.76
N ALA A 250 -10.10 -22.67 23.80
CA ALA A 250 -10.86 -22.03 22.73
C ALA A 250 -12.35 -22.04 23.09
N VAL A 251 -13.00 -20.87 23.10
CA VAL A 251 -14.40 -20.73 23.51
C VAL A 251 -15.22 -20.08 22.40
N GLY A 252 -16.32 -20.72 22.03
CA GLY A 252 -17.28 -20.20 21.05
C GLY A 252 -16.72 -20.15 19.63
N VAL A 253 -15.84 -21.07 19.27
CA VAL A 253 -15.21 -21.14 17.92
C VAL A 253 -16.02 -22.01 16.97
N GLU A 254 -15.82 -21.87 15.67
CA GLU A 254 -16.57 -22.66 14.67
C GLU A 254 -15.86 -23.99 14.38
N ASN A 255 -14.56 -23.92 14.10
CA ASN A 255 -13.72 -25.10 13.85
C ASN A 255 -12.52 -25.15 14.78
N VAL A 256 -12.12 -26.38 15.10
CA VAL A 256 -10.92 -26.68 15.85
C VAL A 256 -10.18 -27.81 15.14
N SER A 257 -8.87 -27.64 14.94
CA SER A 257 -7.98 -28.64 14.35
C SER A 257 -6.72 -28.87 15.19
N GLY A 258 -6.10 -30.03 15.05
CA GLY A 258 -4.91 -30.46 15.78
C GLY A 258 -4.63 -31.94 15.54
N LYS A 259 -3.68 -32.54 16.26
CA LYS A 259 -3.48 -33.99 16.20
C LYS A 259 -4.68 -34.68 16.84
N GLU A 260 -4.93 -35.92 16.41
CA GLU A 260 -6.03 -36.71 16.95
C GLU A 260 -5.87 -36.91 18.46
N GLY A 261 -6.89 -36.52 19.23
CA GLY A 261 -6.89 -36.63 20.69
C GLY A 261 -6.34 -35.42 21.45
N ASP A 262 -5.79 -34.40 20.77
CA ASP A 262 -5.28 -33.20 21.45
C ASP A 262 -6.41 -32.42 22.17
N TRP A 263 -7.55 -32.29 21.51
CA TRP A 263 -8.63 -31.42 21.98
C TRP A 263 -9.72 -32.20 22.71
N GLN A 264 -10.06 -31.74 23.91
CA GLN A 264 -11.34 -32.05 24.55
C GLN A 264 -12.39 -31.06 24.05
N VAL A 265 -13.24 -31.49 23.12
CA VAL A 265 -14.25 -30.64 22.48
C VAL A 265 -15.62 -30.83 23.11
N SER A 266 -16.30 -29.72 23.39
CA SER A 266 -17.71 -29.68 23.76
C SER A 266 -18.47 -28.77 22.81
N GLU A 267 -19.62 -29.23 22.33
CA GLU A 267 -20.43 -28.48 21.36
C GLU A 267 -21.59 -27.77 22.04
N LYS A 268 -21.88 -26.56 21.56
CA LYS A 268 -23.05 -25.78 21.93
C LYS A 268 -23.77 -25.35 20.66
N GLU A 269 -24.99 -25.86 20.51
CA GLU A 269 -25.86 -25.49 19.40
C GLU A 269 -26.45 -24.10 19.65
N ASN A 270 -26.23 -23.16 18.72
CA ASN A 270 -26.83 -21.83 18.79
C ASN A 270 -27.85 -21.67 17.64
N PRO A 271 -29.14 -21.42 17.95
CA PRO A 271 -30.20 -21.30 16.93
C PRO A 271 -29.97 -20.20 15.87
N LYS A 272 -29.12 -19.20 16.16
CA LYS A 272 -28.86 -18.07 15.25
C LYS A 272 -27.51 -18.13 14.53
N TYR A 273 -26.54 -18.86 15.06
CA TYR A 273 -25.14 -18.76 14.64
C TYR A 273 -24.48 -20.12 14.35
N GLY A 274 -25.28 -21.18 14.23
CA GLY A 274 -24.81 -22.54 14.01
C GLY A 274 -24.19 -23.17 15.26
N THR A 275 -23.54 -24.32 15.07
CA THR A 275 -22.84 -25.03 16.14
C THR A 275 -21.56 -24.30 16.50
N ARG A 276 -21.42 -23.88 17.75
CA ARG A 276 -20.18 -23.34 18.30
C ARG A 276 -19.52 -24.38 19.20
N LYS A 277 -18.20 -24.46 19.15
CA LYS A 277 -17.38 -25.41 19.89
C LYS A 277 -16.61 -24.68 20.98
N ASN A 278 -16.52 -25.31 22.14
CA ASN A 278 -15.48 -25.00 23.10
C ASN A 278 -14.50 -26.16 23.08
N ALA A 279 -13.21 -25.87 23.05
CA ALA A 279 -12.17 -26.89 23.05
C ALA A 279 -11.10 -26.53 24.08
N VAL A 280 -10.61 -27.55 24.79
CA VAL A 280 -9.52 -27.41 25.76
C VAL A 280 -8.42 -28.39 25.41
N TYR A 281 -7.20 -27.88 25.29
CA TYR A 281 -5.97 -28.65 25.25
C TYR A 281 -5.18 -28.35 26.53
N GLN A 282 -4.56 -29.38 27.10
CA GLN A 282 -3.72 -29.22 28.27
C GLN A 282 -2.50 -30.13 28.15
N SER A 283 -1.31 -29.54 28.31
CA SER A 283 -0.05 -30.26 28.49
C SER A 283 0.56 -29.92 29.85
N GLY A 284 1.19 -30.91 30.48
CA GLY A 284 1.67 -30.83 31.86
C GLY A 284 0.57 -30.47 32.87
N GLU A 285 0.90 -29.65 33.86
CA GLU A 285 -0.04 -29.18 34.89
C GLU A 285 -1.02 -28.10 34.39
N GLY A 286 -0.81 -27.56 33.18
CA GLY A 286 -1.57 -26.43 32.65
C GLY A 286 -1.40 -25.13 33.45
N LYS A 287 -0.20 -24.86 34.00
CA LYS A 287 0.05 -23.73 34.91
C LYS A 287 -0.25 -22.36 34.28
N TYR A 288 0.07 -22.19 32.99
CA TYR A 288 -0.20 -20.95 32.25
C TYR A 288 -1.27 -21.19 31.19
N GLN A 289 -2.11 -20.18 30.96
CA GLN A 289 -3.25 -20.31 30.07
C GLN A 289 -3.14 -19.43 28.83
N ILE A 290 -3.53 -19.98 27.68
CA ILE A 290 -3.90 -19.23 26.47
C ILE A 290 -5.41 -19.32 26.34
N HIS A 291 -6.10 -18.21 26.54
CA HIS A 291 -7.53 -18.09 26.31
C HIS A 291 -7.80 -17.49 24.93
N ILE A 292 -8.64 -18.16 24.15
CA ILE A 292 -9.02 -17.76 22.80
C ILE A 292 -10.54 -17.65 22.76
N ALA A 293 -11.06 -16.49 22.38
CA ALA A 293 -12.50 -16.27 22.23
C ALA A 293 -12.83 -15.52 20.93
N GLY A 294 -13.99 -15.83 20.35
CA GLY A 294 -14.49 -15.11 19.18
C GLY A 294 -13.66 -15.32 17.91
N ALA A 295 -13.03 -16.49 17.76
CA ALA A 295 -12.38 -16.91 16.53
C ALA A 295 -13.27 -17.83 15.68
N TYR A 296 -13.06 -17.85 14.36
CA TYR A 296 -13.71 -18.81 13.47
C TYR A 296 -12.99 -20.15 13.55
N ASP A 297 -11.69 -20.16 13.28
CA ASP A 297 -10.87 -21.36 13.25
C ASP A 297 -9.76 -21.29 14.30
N VAL A 298 -9.54 -22.39 15.02
CA VAL A 298 -8.39 -22.56 15.92
C VAL A 298 -7.65 -23.85 15.60
N SER A 299 -6.39 -23.76 15.21
CA SER A 299 -5.51 -24.91 15.02
C SER A 299 -4.46 -24.98 16.10
N LEU A 300 -4.22 -26.18 16.64
CA LEU A 300 -3.09 -26.46 17.51
C LEU A 300 -2.05 -27.28 16.77
N ASN A 301 -0.82 -26.78 16.76
CA ASN A 301 0.34 -27.52 16.28
C ASN A 301 1.24 -27.82 17.48
N THR A 302 1.33 -29.10 17.86
CA THR A 302 2.31 -29.56 18.84
C THR A 302 3.56 -30.04 18.09
N ASN A 303 4.63 -29.27 18.16
CA ASN A 303 5.91 -29.64 17.53
C ASN A 303 6.75 -30.49 18.51
N GLN A 304 7.34 -31.58 17.99
CA GLN A 304 8.27 -32.47 18.72
C GLN A 304 9.54 -31.75 19.15
#